data_AF-A0A432T5Q2-F1
#
_entry.id   AF-A0A432T5Q2-F1
#
_cell.length_a   1.000
_cell.length_b   1.000
_cell.length_c   1.000
_cell.angle_alpha   90.00
_cell.angle_beta   90.00
_cell.angle_gamma   90.00
#
_symmetry.space_group_name_H-M   'P 1'
#
loop_
_entity.id
_entity.type
_entity.pdbx_description
1 polymer ?
#
loop_
_entity_poly.entity_id
_entity_poly.type
_entity_poly.pdbx_seq_one_letter_code
_entity_poly.pdbx_strand_id
1 'polypeptide(L)'
;MIFFINRRFFLLLIWLSFLSGCTLTRVPNPTPSEVQNSIHRLSIMLEDLNVSVKKKEARDLAKKAVLYSLKLSKEYALVSPPLWHNTLVNLGIKKRGLCYEWTEDLLAYLHEKRYDSLTLHYVGANIGGYFEHNAVAVSAKGMSFKHSLLLDAWRNSGNLFFIKLKEDKRYVWKSRDDMYEMMFPHLKRWGRF
;
A
#
# COMPACT_ATOMS: atom_id res chain seq x y z
N MET A 1 -4.45 -38.52 -39.94
CA MET A 1 -3.68 -39.28 -38.94
C MET A 1 -4.02 -38.71 -37.56
N ILE A 2 -4.99 -39.32 -36.86
CA ILE A 2 -5.51 -38.82 -35.57
C ILE A 2 -4.63 -39.42 -34.48
N PHE A 3 -3.87 -38.57 -33.77
CA PHE A 3 -3.05 -39.00 -32.64
C PHE A 3 -3.95 -39.45 -31.49
N PHE A 4 -3.99 -40.76 -31.23
CA PHE A 4 -4.56 -41.30 -29.99
C PHE A 4 -3.61 -40.99 -28.84
N ILE A 5 -3.85 -39.89 -28.12
CA ILE A 5 -3.19 -39.62 -26.86
C ILE A 5 -3.65 -40.67 -25.85
N ASN A 6 -2.73 -41.55 -25.45
CA ASN A 6 -2.98 -42.64 -24.52
C ASN A 6 -3.48 -42.07 -23.17
N ARG A 7 -4.61 -42.59 -22.65
CA ARG A 7 -5.24 -42.13 -21.39
C ARG A 7 -4.26 -42.09 -20.22
N ARG A 8 -3.27 -43.00 -20.20
CA ARG A 8 -2.19 -43.02 -19.18
C ARG A 8 -1.23 -41.84 -19.33
N PHE A 9 -0.93 -41.42 -20.56
CA PHE A 9 -0.10 -40.25 -20.87
C PHE A 9 -0.81 -38.94 -20.50
N PHE A 10 -2.12 -38.86 -20.74
CA PHE A 10 -2.94 -37.70 -20.37
C PHE A 10 -3.03 -37.53 -18.83
N LEU A 11 -3.21 -38.64 -18.09
CA LEU A 11 -3.22 -38.62 -16.63
C LEU A 11 -1.85 -38.27 -16.03
N LEU A 12 -0.75 -38.73 -16.67
CA LEU A 12 0.61 -38.35 -16.30
C LEU A 12 0.88 -36.85 -16.51
N LEU A 13 0.40 -36.27 -17.62
CA LEU A 13 0.51 -34.83 -17.87
C LEU A 13 -0.27 -33.99 -16.84
N ILE A 14 -1.49 -34.43 -16.47
CA ILE A 14 -2.28 -33.80 -15.40
C ILE A 14 -1.54 -33.89 -14.05
N TRP A 15 -0.97 -35.06 -13.72
CA TRP A 15 -0.17 -35.25 -12.50
C TRP A 15 1.10 -34.37 -12.48
N LEU A 16 1.80 -34.25 -13.60
CA LEU A 16 2.98 -33.39 -13.74
C LEU A 16 2.63 -31.90 -13.59
N SER A 17 1.45 -31.47 -14.04
CA SER A 17 0.98 -30.09 -13.82
C SER A 17 0.61 -29.77 -12.37
N PHE A 18 0.40 -30.77 -11.50
CA PHE A 18 0.24 -30.57 -10.05
C PHE A 18 1.59 -30.43 -9.31
N LEU A 19 2.71 -30.79 -9.95
CA LEU A 19 4.07 -30.65 -9.40
C LEU A 19 4.77 -29.34 -9.81
N SER A 20 4.19 -28.57 -10.73
CA SER A 20 4.54 -27.15 -10.91
C SER A 20 3.99 -26.34 -9.74
N GLY A 21 4.59 -26.53 -8.56
CA GLY A 21 4.39 -25.64 -7.43
C GLY A 21 4.75 -24.22 -7.89
N CYS A 22 3.75 -23.35 -8.02
CA CYS A 22 4.01 -21.92 -8.12
C CYS A 22 4.91 -21.56 -6.94
N THR A 23 6.11 -21.08 -7.22
CA THR A 23 7.03 -20.65 -6.18
C THR A 23 6.39 -19.47 -5.45
N LEU A 24 5.71 -19.78 -4.35
CA LEU A 24 5.27 -18.81 -3.35
C LEU A 24 6.53 -18.23 -2.75
N THR A 25 7.09 -17.24 -3.43
CA THR A 25 8.29 -16.57 -2.95
C THR A 25 7.87 -15.64 -1.83
N ARG A 26 8.45 -15.88 -0.66
CA ARG A 26 8.47 -14.91 0.42
C ARG A 26 9.01 -13.61 -0.17
N VAL A 27 8.30 -12.50 0.05
CA VAL A 27 8.73 -11.19 -0.44
C VAL A 27 10.15 -10.94 0.07
N PRO A 28 11.15 -10.72 -0.80
CA PRO A 28 12.51 -10.48 -0.35
C PRO A 28 12.54 -9.24 0.53
N ASN A 29 13.12 -9.37 1.73
CA ASN A 29 13.29 -8.23 2.62
C ASN A 29 14.33 -7.28 2.01
N PRO A 30 14.05 -5.97 1.94
CA PRO A 30 15.05 -5.01 1.48
C PRO A 30 16.25 -5.01 2.43
N THR A 31 17.44 -4.80 1.86
CA THR A 31 18.67 -4.61 2.60
C THR A 31 18.61 -3.34 3.46
N PRO A 32 19.40 -3.23 4.54
CA PRO A 32 19.46 -2.00 5.33
C PRO A 32 19.77 -0.75 4.50
N SER A 33 20.63 -0.87 3.47
CA SER A 33 20.96 0.24 2.57
C SER A 33 19.76 0.68 1.74
N GLU A 34 19.01 -0.26 1.16
CA GLU A 34 17.77 0.06 0.40
C GLU A 34 16.71 0.72 1.29
N VAL A 35 16.57 0.26 2.53
CA VAL A 35 15.66 0.89 3.51
C VAL A 35 16.09 2.33 3.79
N GLN A 36 17.38 2.58 4.07
CA GLN A 36 17.86 3.94 4.33
C GLN A 36 17.72 4.86 3.11
N ASN A 37 17.99 4.36 1.92
CA ASN A 37 17.81 5.10 0.67
C ASN A 37 16.33 5.44 0.44
N SER A 38 15.42 4.51 0.71
CA SER A 38 13.97 4.73 0.62
C SER A 38 13.51 5.82 1.60
N ILE A 39 13.94 5.76 2.86
CA ILE A 39 13.66 6.77 3.89
C ILE A 39 14.20 8.14 3.46
N HIS A 40 15.45 8.20 2.98
CA HIS A 40 16.08 9.43 2.55
C HIS A 40 15.33 10.07 1.37
N ARG A 41 15.00 9.28 0.34
CA ARG A 41 14.25 9.76 -0.82
C ARG A 41 12.86 10.27 -0.44
N LEU A 42 12.12 9.51 0.37
CA LEU A 42 10.79 9.92 0.81
C LEU A 42 10.87 11.20 1.66
N SER A 43 11.89 11.33 2.52
CA SER A 43 12.11 12.54 3.31
C SER A 43 12.30 13.76 2.43
N ILE A 44 13.15 13.68 1.40
CA ILE A 44 13.37 14.80 0.47
C ILE A 44 12.06 15.16 -0.23
N MET A 45 11.34 14.17 -0.74
CA MET A 45 10.07 14.43 -1.44
C MET A 45 9.04 15.11 -0.52
N LEU A 46 8.97 14.71 0.75
CA LEU A 46 8.08 15.34 1.74
C LEU A 46 8.51 16.76 2.08
N GLU A 47 9.82 17.01 2.26
CA GLU A 47 10.37 18.37 2.44
C GLU A 47 10.03 19.27 1.24
N ASP A 48 10.05 18.73 0.03
CA ASP A 48 9.77 19.44 -1.22
C ASP A 48 8.28 19.69 -1.49
N LEU A 49 7.36 19.17 -0.67
CA LEU A 49 5.92 19.42 -0.86
C LEU A 49 5.58 20.92 -0.74
N ASN A 50 6.16 21.60 0.24
CA ASN A 50 5.96 23.02 0.48
C ASN A 50 7.01 23.55 1.47
N VAL A 51 7.37 24.84 1.35
CA VAL A 51 8.28 25.52 2.30
C VAL A 51 7.79 25.47 3.76
N SER A 52 6.49 25.32 3.99
CA SER A 52 5.90 25.20 5.33
C SER A 52 6.14 23.85 6.00
N VAL A 53 6.60 22.82 5.26
CA VAL A 53 6.86 21.50 5.83
C VAL A 53 8.09 21.54 6.73
N LYS A 54 7.92 21.15 8.00
CA LYS A 54 9.02 21.05 8.94
C LYS A 54 9.90 19.85 8.56
N LYS A 55 11.18 20.09 8.25
CA LYS A 55 12.16 19.04 7.89
C LYS A 55 12.20 17.87 8.88
N LYS A 56 12.06 18.16 10.18
CA LYS A 56 12.01 17.13 11.23
C LYS A 56 10.80 16.20 11.08
N GLU A 57 9.62 16.76 10.78
CA GLU A 57 8.40 15.97 10.57
C GLU A 57 8.46 15.14 9.29
N ALA A 58 8.97 15.71 8.20
CA ALA A 58 9.18 14.99 6.95
C ALA A 58 10.08 13.75 7.12
N ARG A 59 11.23 13.91 7.82
CA ARG A 59 12.16 12.82 8.13
C ARG A 59 11.54 11.76 9.02
N ASP A 60 10.82 12.19 10.06
CA ASP A 60 10.18 11.26 10.99
C ASP A 60 9.07 10.47 10.30
N LEU A 61 8.19 11.13 9.53
CA LEU A 61 7.13 10.47 8.76
C LEU A 61 7.73 9.49 7.75
N ALA A 62 8.74 9.90 6.98
CA ALA A 62 9.40 9.03 6.01
C ALA A 62 9.94 7.74 6.66
N LYS A 63 10.68 7.90 7.77
CA LYS A 63 11.22 6.77 8.53
C LYS A 63 10.11 5.86 9.05
N LYS A 64 9.09 6.44 9.67
CA LYS A 64 7.96 5.71 10.26
C LYS A 64 7.15 4.97 9.20
N ALA A 65 6.82 5.61 8.08
CA ALA A 65 6.05 5.00 7.01
C ALA A 65 6.78 3.81 6.38
N VAL A 66 8.06 3.97 6.03
CA VAL A 66 8.85 2.89 5.42
C VAL A 66 9.00 1.72 6.38
N LEU A 67 9.40 1.97 7.63
CA LEU A 67 9.62 0.90 8.60
C LEU A 67 8.32 0.20 9.01
N TYR A 68 7.23 0.95 9.13
CA TYR A 68 5.93 0.37 9.49
C TYR A 68 5.34 -0.45 8.34
N SER A 69 5.50 -0.01 7.09
CA SER A 69 5.14 -0.81 5.91
C SER A 69 5.87 -2.18 5.89
N LEU A 70 7.16 -2.20 6.25
CA LEU A 70 7.93 -3.45 6.40
C LEU A 70 7.54 -4.27 7.64
N LYS A 71 7.00 -3.63 8.67
CA LYS A 71 6.44 -4.31 9.83
C LYS A 71 5.13 -5.02 9.45
N LEU A 72 4.22 -4.33 8.76
CA LEU A 72 2.94 -4.87 8.30
C LEU A 72 3.13 -6.09 7.38
N SER A 73 4.12 -6.07 6.48
CA SER A 73 4.40 -7.23 5.62
C SER A 73 4.75 -8.50 6.39
N LYS A 74 5.42 -8.36 7.53
CA LYS A 74 5.73 -9.47 8.44
C LYS A 74 4.49 -9.90 9.21
N GLU A 75 3.72 -8.96 9.74
CA GLU A 75 2.50 -9.23 10.52
C GLU A 75 1.42 -9.93 9.68
N TYR A 76 1.25 -9.54 8.42
CA TYR A 76 0.31 -10.19 7.50
C TYR A 76 0.85 -11.50 6.92
N ALA A 77 2.08 -11.89 7.26
CA ALA A 77 2.79 -13.03 6.68
C ALA A 77 2.67 -13.03 5.15
N LEU A 78 3.02 -11.89 4.55
CA LEU A 78 2.73 -11.55 3.16
C LEU A 78 3.38 -12.53 2.18
N VAL A 79 2.67 -12.79 1.09
CA VAL A 79 3.20 -13.54 -0.06
C VAL A 79 3.16 -12.64 -1.30
N SER A 80 4.11 -12.85 -2.21
CA SER A 80 4.13 -12.16 -3.49
C SER A 80 3.47 -13.03 -4.57
N PRO A 81 2.80 -12.45 -5.59
CA PRO A 81 2.46 -11.04 -5.76
C PRO A 81 1.26 -10.59 -4.88
N PRO A 82 1.03 -9.27 -4.70
CA PRO A 82 -0.08 -8.76 -3.88
C PRO A 82 -1.46 -9.30 -4.25
N LEU A 83 -1.76 -9.45 -5.55
CA LEU A 83 -3.04 -10.02 -5.99
C LEU A 83 -3.20 -11.48 -5.57
N TRP A 84 -2.11 -12.25 -5.54
CA TRP A 84 -2.17 -13.62 -5.04
C TRP A 84 -2.44 -13.65 -3.53
N HIS A 85 -1.82 -12.75 -2.77
CA HIS A 85 -2.13 -12.60 -1.36
C HIS A 85 -3.60 -12.25 -1.12
N ASN A 86 -4.18 -11.34 -1.92
CA ASN A 86 -5.60 -11.01 -1.84
C ASN A 86 -6.49 -12.26 -2.04
N THR A 87 -6.15 -13.13 -3.01
CA THR A 87 -6.86 -14.41 -3.20
C THR A 87 -6.80 -15.26 -1.94
N LEU A 88 -5.64 -15.38 -1.29
CA LEU A 88 -5.51 -16.16 -0.06
C LEU A 88 -6.31 -15.55 1.11
N VAL A 89 -6.45 -14.23 1.17
CA VAL A 89 -7.30 -13.57 2.18
C VAL A 89 -8.77 -13.87 1.91
N ASN A 90 -9.22 -13.72 0.66
CA ASN A 90 -10.61 -13.99 0.28
C ASN A 90 -11.01 -15.48 0.46
N LEU A 91 -10.05 -16.40 0.36
CA LEU A 91 -10.25 -17.82 0.67
C LEU A 91 -10.17 -18.15 2.17
N GLY A 92 -9.93 -17.16 3.04
CA GLY A 92 -9.81 -17.35 4.48
C GLY A 92 -8.51 -18.01 4.95
N ILE A 93 -7.53 -18.21 4.04
CA ILE A 93 -6.22 -18.80 4.36
C ILE A 93 -5.32 -17.78 5.06
N LYS A 94 -5.36 -16.53 4.60
CA LYS A 94 -4.71 -15.38 5.24
C LYS A 94 -5.78 -14.53 5.93
N LYS A 95 -5.43 -13.97 7.08
CA LYS A 95 -6.40 -13.20 7.89
C LYS A 95 -6.56 -11.75 7.44
N ARG A 96 -5.49 -11.17 6.89
CA ARG A 96 -5.35 -9.75 6.54
C ARG A 96 -4.37 -9.58 5.40
N GLY A 97 -4.38 -8.42 4.76
CA GLY A 97 -3.43 -7.96 3.74
C GLY A 97 -4.08 -7.40 2.48
N LEU A 98 -5.39 -7.12 2.50
CA LEU A 98 -6.09 -6.39 1.43
C LEU A 98 -5.68 -4.92 1.44
N CYS A 99 -5.71 -4.25 0.28
CA CYS A 99 -5.19 -2.89 0.12
C CYS A 99 -5.77 -1.86 1.12
N TYR A 100 -7.05 -1.98 1.48
CA TYR A 100 -7.67 -1.11 2.48
C TYR A 100 -7.11 -1.35 3.89
N GLU A 101 -6.79 -2.60 4.26
CA GLU A 101 -6.21 -2.92 5.58
C GLU A 101 -4.80 -2.33 5.73
N TRP A 102 -3.99 -2.40 4.68
CA TRP A 102 -2.70 -1.71 4.63
C TRP A 102 -2.84 -0.20 4.81
N THR A 103 -3.86 0.37 4.16
CA THR A 103 -4.14 1.80 4.21
C THR A 103 -4.57 2.22 5.60
N GLU A 104 -5.51 1.48 6.19
CA GLU A 104 -6.06 1.74 7.52
C GLU A 104 -4.97 1.64 8.59
N ASP A 105 -4.22 0.54 8.61
CA ASP A 105 -3.21 0.29 9.64
C ASP A 105 -2.05 1.31 9.52
N LEU A 106 -1.58 1.63 8.30
CA LEU A 106 -0.56 2.65 8.09
C LEU A 106 -1.08 4.06 8.47
N LEU A 107 -2.30 4.41 8.06
CA LEU A 107 -2.90 5.70 8.34
C LEU A 107 -3.09 5.91 9.84
N ALA A 108 -3.65 4.93 10.54
CA ALA A 108 -3.82 4.96 11.99
C ALA A 108 -2.47 5.18 12.70
N TYR A 109 -1.45 4.40 12.32
CA TYR A 109 -0.11 4.51 12.92
C TYR A 109 0.52 5.89 12.71
N LEU A 110 0.44 6.45 11.50
CA LEU A 110 0.99 7.79 11.19
C LEU A 110 0.16 8.91 11.83
N HIS A 111 -1.16 8.73 11.92
CA HIS A 111 -2.05 9.73 12.50
C HIS A 111 -1.77 9.97 13.99
N GLU A 112 -1.46 8.92 14.74
CA GLU A 112 -1.03 9.02 16.15
C GLU A 112 0.19 9.94 16.37
N LYS A 113 0.98 10.21 15.33
CA LYS A 113 2.22 11.00 15.43
C LYS A 113 1.96 12.50 15.41
N ARG A 114 0.73 12.93 15.08
CA ARG A 114 0.25 14.32 15.21
C ARG A 114 1.19 15.36 14.57
N TYR A 115 1.51 15.18 13.29
CA TYR A 115 2.32 16.12 12.54
C TYR A 115 1.61 17.48 12.38
N ASP A 116 2.31 18.58 12.65
CA ASP A 116 1.72 19.92 12.59
C ASP A 116 1.73 20.51 11.19
N SER A 117 2.72 20.15 10.36
CA SER A 117 2.98 20.73 9.04
C SER A 117 2.51 19.85 7.88
N LEU A 118 2.05 18.64 8.18
CA LEU A 118 1.62 17.64 7.22
C LEU A 118 0.14 17.27 7.46
N THR A 119 -0.54 16.87 6.40
CA THR A 119 -1.93 16.36 6.45
C THR A 119 -1.97 15.00 5.78
N LEU A 120 -2.50 14.01 6.50
CA LEU A 120 -2.70 12.66 6.01
C LEU A 120 -4.10 12.54 5.41
N HIS A 121 -4.21 11.83 4.29
CA HIS A 121 -5.45 11.60 3.57
C HIS A 121 -5.63 10.11 3.33
N TYR A 122 -6.87 9.64 3.43
CA TYR A 122 -7.25 8.35 2.84
C TYR A 122 -7.58 8.61 1.38
N VAL A 123 -6.97 7.86 0.45
CA VAL A 123 -7.28 7.97 -0.98
C VAL A 123 -7.68 6.62 -1.57
N GLY A 124 -8.55 6.67 -2.58
CA GLY A 124 -9.03 5.50 -3.31
C GLY A 124 -9.02 5.73 -4.82
N ALA A 125 -8.78 4.68 -5.58
CA ALA A 125 -8.88 4.63 -7.04
C ALA A 125 -9.84 3.51 -7.45
N ASN A 126 -10.52 3.67 -8.59
CA ASN A 126 -11.49 2.69 -9.11
C ASN A 126 -12.56 2.26 -8.08
N ILE A 127 -13.03 3.22 -7.27
CA ILE A 127 -13.96 2.97 -6.15
C ILE A 127 -15.22 2.26 -6.65
N GLY A 128 -15.62 1.18 -5.96
CA GLY A 128 -16.76 0.32 -6.30
C GLY A 128 -16.49 -0.64 -7.46
N GLY A 129 -15.28 -0.64 -8.03
CA GLY A 129 -14.88 -1.54 -9.12
C GLY A 129 -14.04 -2.72 -8.65
N TYR A 130 -13.87 -3.71 -9.54
CA TYR A 130 -13.09 -4.93 -9.26
C TYR A 130 -11.61 -4.65 -8.90
N PHE A 131 -11.06 -3.55 -9.42
CA PHE A 131 -9.69 -3.11 -9.15
C PHE A 131 -9.66 -1.85 -8.27
N GLU A 132 -10.63 -1.73 -7.35
CA GLU A 132 -10.55 -0.72 -6.29
C GLU A 132 -9.21 -0.84 -5.57
N HIS A 133 -8.55 0.30 -5.40
CA HIS A 133 -7.27 0.35 -4.71
C HIS A 133 -7.22 1.52 -3.74
N ASN A 134 -6.79 1.25 -2.52
CA ASN A 134 -6.74 2.22 -1.43
C ASN A 134 -5.29 2.44 -0.99
N ALA A 135 -4.98 3.66 -0.59
CA ALA A 135 -3.65 4.05 -0.12
C ALA A 135 -3.72 5.26 0.82
N VAL A 136 -2.60 5.59 1.44
CA VAL A 136 -2.42 6.84 2.19
C VAL A 136 -1.85 7.89 1.25
N ALA A 137 -2.25 9.14 1.41
CA ALA A 137 -1.56 10.27 0.78
C ALA A 137 -1.21 11.34 1.80
N VAL A 138 -0.15 12.12 1.54
CA VAL A 138 0.37 13.15 2.44
C VAL A 138 0.55 14.45 1.68
N SER A 139 -0.06 15.53 2.16
CA SER A 139 0.17 16.90 1.68
C SER A 139 0.84 17.73 2.78
N ALA A 140 1.40 18.88 2.38
CA ALA A 140 1.60 19.97 3.32
C ALA A 140 0.25 20.44 3.88
N LYS A 141 0.24 20.94 5.11
CA LYS A 141 -0.97 21.43 5.76
C LYS A 141 -1.58 22.60 5.01
N GLY A 142 -2.89 22.58 4.83
CA GLY A 142 -3.64 23.59 4.07
C GLY A 142 -3.52 23.47 2.55
N MET A 143 -2.68 22.57 2.04
CA MET A 143 -2.57 22.30 0.60
C MET A 143 -3.63 21.30 0.15
N SER A 144 -4.10 21.42 -1.10
CA SER A 144 -5.03 20.46 -1.70
C SER A 144 -4.40 19.07 -1.79
N PHE A 145 -5.20 18.03 -1.54
CA PHE A 145 -4.76 16.63 -1.63
C PHE A 145 -4.24 16.23 -3.03
N LYS A 146 -4.63 16.96 -4.09
CA LYS A 146 -4.14 16.72 -5.46
C LYS A 146 -2.62 16.92 -5.59
N HIS A 147 -2.01 17.67 -4.68
CA HIS A 147 -0.57 17.91 -4.61
C HIS A 147 0.14 16.98 -3.61
N SER A 148 -0.55 15.96 -3.09
CA SER A 148 0.01 15.01 -2.13
C SER A 148 1.06 14.08 -2.75
N LEU A 149 1.88 13.51 -1.88
CA LEU A 149 2.62 12.28 -2.11
C LEU A 149 1.74 11.08 -1.74
N LEU A 150 1.59 10.15 -2.66
CA LEU A 150 0.99 8.85 -2.41
C LEU A 150 1.96 7.96 -1.64
N LEU A 151 1.48 7.25 -0.62
CA LEU A 151 2.17 6.23 0.16
C LEU A 151 1.36 4.93 0.08
N ASP A 152 1.85 3.98 -0.72
CA ASP A 152 1.16 2.74 -1.05
C ASP A 152 2.00 1.54 -0.58
N ALA A 153 1.65 1.03 0.61
CA ALA A 153 2.34 -0.09 1.24
C ALA A 153 2.00 -1.44 0.59
N TRP A 154 0.85 -1.55 -0.07
CA TRP A 154 0.37 -2.80 -0.67
C TRP A 154 1.04 -3.09 -2.02
N ARG A 155 1.22 -2.07 -2.88
CA ARG A 155 1.63 -2.23 -4.29
C ARG A 155 2.92 -3.02 -4.49
N ASN A 156 3.88 -2.82 -3.60
CA ASN A 156 5.20 -3.46 -3.63
C ASN A 156 5.39 -4.38 -2.43
N SER A 157 4.30 -4.97 -1.94
CA SER A 157 4.31 -5.99 -0.89
C SER A 157 5.08 -5.57 0.38
N GLY A 158 4.83 -4.36 0.87
CA GLY A 158 5.46 -3.81 2.08
C GLY A 158 6.74 -3.02 1.85
N ASN A 159 7.40 -3.12 0.69
CA ASN A 159 8.39 -2.12 0.30
C ASN A 159 7.64 -0.86 -0.15
N LEU A 160 7.51 0.13 0.73
CA LEU A 160 6.62 1.28 0.54
C LEU A 160 6.83 1.93 -0.83
N PHE A 161 5.79 1.91 -1.67
CA PHE A 161 5.78 2.66 -2.92
C PHE A 161 5.35 4.09 -2.64
N PHE A 162 6.06 5.06 -3.20
CA PHE A 162 5.67 6.47 -3.09
C PHE A 162 5.97 7.25 -4.36
N ILE A 163 5.07 8.17 -4.69
CA ILE A 163 5.12 9.01 -5.88
C ILE A 163 4.26 10.26 -5.64
N LYS A 164 4.50 11.35 -6.36
CA LYS A 164 3.55 12.46 -6.37
C LYS A 164 2.23 11.96 -6.98
N LEU A 165 1.11 12.24 -6.33
CA LEU A 165 -0.20 11.68 -6.70
C LEU A 165 -0.57 11.96 -8.16
N LYS A 166 -0.25 13.16 -8.66
CA LYS A 166 -0.44 13.57 -10.07
C LYS A 166 0.43 12.83 -11.09
N GLU A 167 1.50 12.16 -10.65
CA GLU A 167 2.45 11.45 -11.51
C GLU A 167 2.13 9.95 -11.60
N ASP A 168 1.20 9.43 -10.78
CA ASP A 168 0.75 8.04 -10.86
C ASP A 168 -0.18 7.85 -12.07
N LYS A 169 0.37 7.35 -13.18
CA LYS A 169 -0.39 7.10 -14.41
C LYS A 169 -1.25 5.83 -14.35
N ARG A 170 -1.07 4.98 -13.33
CA ARG A 170 -1.77 3.70 -13.22
C ARG A 170 -3.17 3.87 -12.65
N TYR A 171 -3.38 4.88 -11.81
CA TYR A 171 -4.60 5.06 -11.03
C TYR A 171 -5.06 6.51 -11.05
N VAL A 172 -6.38 6.70 -11.15
CA VAL A 172 -7.00 8.02 -10.95
C VAL A 172 -7.47 8.11 -9.51
N TRP A 173 -6.65 8.75 -8.68
CA TRP A 173 -6.87 8.88 -7.25
C TRP A 173 -7.93 9.92 -6.90
N LYS A 174 -8.82 9.56 -5.96
CA LYS A 174 -9.81 10.44 -5.35
C LYS A 174 -9.62 10.45 -3.83
N SER A 175 -9.95 11.57 -3.21
CA SER A 175 -10.01 11.62 -1.74
C SER A 175 -11.15 10.72 -1.23
N ARG A 176 -10.93 10.08 -0.09
CA ARG A 176 -11.91 9.29 0.65
C ARG A 176 -12.11 9.89 2.04
N ASP A 177 -12.56 11.14 2.07
CA ASP A 177 -12.88 11.85 3.31
C ASP A 177 -13.92 11.07 4.13
N ASP A 178 -14.84 10.36 3.46
CA ASP A 178 -15.81 9.44 4.06
C ASP A 178 -15.14 8.36 4.91
N MET A 179 -14.11 7.70 4.38
CA MET A 179 -13.36 6.67 5.10
C MET A 179 -12.51 7.28 6.21
N TYR A 180 -11.87 8.42 5.95
CA TYR A 180 -11.09 9.11 6.96
C TYR A 180 -11.93 9.52 8.18
N GLU A 181 -13.11 10.12 7.94
CA GLU A 181 -14.04 10.50 9.00
C GLU A 181 -14.61 9.28 9.74
N MET A 182 -14.86 8.17 9.04
CA MET A 182 -15.28 6.91 9.67
C MET A 182 -14.20 6.35 10.61
N MET A 183 -12.93 6.40 10.20
CA MET A 183 -11.81 5.93 11.01
C MET A 183 -11.54 6.82 12.23
N PHE A 184 -11.74 8.13 12.09
CA PHE A 184 -11.44 9.12 13.13
C PHE A 184 -12.66 9.99 13.47
N PRO A 185 -13.76 9.39 13.99
CA PRO A 185 -15.05 10.09 14.13
C PRO A 185 -15.01 11.23 15.15
N HIS A 186 -14.11 11.16 16.12
CA HIS A 186 -13.88 12.19 17.14
C HIS A 186 -13.25 13.48 16.57
N LEU A 187 -12.79 13.46 15.32
CA LEU A 187 -12.21 14.61 14.64
C LEU A 187 -13.18 15.34 13.71
N LYS A 188 -14.48 15.01 13.73
CA LYS A 188 -15.50 15.81 13.05
C LYS A 188 -15.35 17.26 13.48
N ARG A 189 -14.72 18.06 12.61
CA ARG A 189 -14.72 19.50 12.70
C ARG A 189 -16.17 19.92 12.65
N TRP A 190 -16.68 20.42 13.77
CA TRP A 190 -17.83 21.30 13.75
C TRP A 190 -17.48 22.46 12.80
N GLY A 191 -18.16 22.53 11.64
CA GLY A 191 -17.94 23.58 10.64
C GLY A 191 -17.70 23.08 9.22
N ARG A 192 -18.73 22.50 8.61
CA ARG A 192 -19.01 22.66 7.17
C ARG A 192 -20.50 23.01 7.05
N PHE A 193 -20.78 24.30 7.08
CA PHE A 193 -21.97 24.93 6.48
C PHE A 193 -21.47 25.74 5.29
#